data_AF-A0A852T2C9-F1
#
_entry.id   AF-A0A852T2C9-F1
#
_cell.length_a   1.000
_cell.length_b   1.000
_cell.length_c   1.000
_cell.angle_alpha   90.00
_cell.angle_beta   90.00
_cell.angle_gamma   90.00
#
_symmetry.space_group_name_H-M   'P 1'
#
loop_
_entity.id
_entity.type
_entity.pdbx_description
1 polymer ?
#
loop_
_entity_poly.entity_id
_entity_poly.type
_entity_poly.pdbx_seq_one_letter_code
_entity_poly.pdbx_strand_id
1 'polypeptide(L)'
;MTIAAGTTAGLSGCSIFGGIVNQQLYTEDNLANQRKVAKQTIRDYPHPALESIRFTSEGHVNGAGDWNADAVLMIDGEEYQELLGILLSGGDEVPSVPPGSSSPHGPVKVIYSDGTSEVLK
;
A
#
# COMPACT_ATOMS: atom_id res chain seq x y z
N MET A 1 -65.43 -3.34 -3.95
CA MET A 1 -65.20 -3.54 -5.39
C MET A 1 -63.73 -3.31 -5.66
N THR A 2 -63.01 -4.37 -5.99
CA THR A 2 -61.58 -4.38 -6.37
C THR A 2 -61.41 -3.88 -7.80
N ILE A 3 -60.36 -3.09 -8.07
CA ILE A 3 -59.57 -3.23 -9.31
C ILE A 3 -58.10 -3.03 -8.94
N ALA A 4 -57.30 -4.08 -9.13
CA ALA A 4 -55.85 -4.03 -9.15
C ALA A 4 -55.41 -3.68 -10.58
N ALA A 5 -54.34 -2.89 -10.73
CA ALA A 5 -53.54 -2.87 -11.94
C ALA A 5 -52.08 -2.68 -11.52
N GLY A 6 -51.30 -3.75 -11.66
CA GLY A 6 -49.86 -3.72 -11.50
C GLY A 6 -49.20 -3.19 -12.78
N THR A 7 -47.98 -2.67 -12.60
CA THR A 7 -46.99 -2.60 -13.67
C THR A 7 -45.65 -2.99 -13.10
N THR A 8 -45.30 -4.26 -13.29
CA THR A 8 -43.92 -4.73 -13.28
C THR A 8 -43.25 -4.14 -14.52
N ALA A 9 -42.25 -3.28 -14.33
CA ALA A 9 -41.27 -2.97 -15.35
C ALA A 9 -39.93 -3.52 -14.86
N GLY A 10 -39.51 -4.62 -15.49
CA GLY A 10 -38.20 -5.22 -15.26
C GLY A 10 -37.10 -4.36 -15.86
N LEU A 11 -35.94 -4.38 -15.21
CA LEU A 11 -34.67 -4.11 -15.88
C LEU A 11 -33.82 -5.36 -15.79
N SER A 12 -33.91 -6.14 -16.86
CA SER A 12 -32.89 -7.08 -17.28
C SER A 12 -31.62 -6.30 -17.62
N GLY A 13 -30.46 -6.64 -17.06
CA GLY A 13 -29.19 -6.20 -17.66
C GLY A 13 -27.96 -6.08 -16.75
N CYS A 14 -27.11 -7.10 -16.86
CA CYS A 14 -25.65 -7.12 -16.73
C CYS A 14 -25.00 -6.99 -15.33
N SER A 15 -23.99 -7.84 -15.11
CA SER A 15 -23.26 -8.10 -13.87
C SER A 15 -22.34 -6.95 -13.42
N ILE A 16 -22.89 -5.78 -13.06
CA ILE A 16 -22.08 -4.63 -12.62
C ILE A 16 -21.61 -4.78 -11.15
N PHE A 17 -22.30 -5.58 -10.34
CA PHE A 17 -22.00 -5.71 -8.91
C PHE A 17 -20.75 -6.56 -8.61
N GLY A 18 -20.36 -7.48 -9.50
CA GLY A 18 -19.19 -8.34 -9.27
C GLY A 18 -17.84 -7.62 -9.48
N GLY A 19 -17.76 -6.72 -10.46
CA GLY A 19 -16.52 -5.99 -10.77
C GLY A 19 -16.14 -4.98 -9.69
N ILE A 20 -17.12 -4.21 -9.20
CA ILE A 20 -16.90 -3.17 -8.20
C ILE A 20 -16.49 -3.79 -6.85
N VAL A 21 -17.15 -4.86 -6.42
CA VAL A 21 -16.82 -5.55 -5.16
C VAL A 21 -15.43 -6.17 -5.23
N ASN A 22 -15.08 -6.84 -6.34
CA ASN A 22 -13.74 -7.42 -6.49
C ASN A 22 -12.65 -6.34 -6.50
N GLN A 23 -12.85 -5.25 -7.24
CA GLN A 23 -11.88 -4.16 -7.29
C GLN A 23 -11.67 -3.51 -5.92
N GLN A 24 -12.75 -3.29 -5.16
CA GLN A 24 -12.65 -2.72 -3.82
C GLN A 24 -11.91 -3.66 -2.84
N LEU A 25 -12.17 -4.97 -2.91
CA LEU A 25 -11.44 -5.96 -2.11
C LEU A 25 -9.94 -5.97 -2.44
N TYR A 26 -9.58 -5.90 -3.72
CA TYR A 26 -8.17 -5.80 -4.14
C TYR A 26 -7.51 -4.52 -3.60
N THR A 27 -8.21 -3.39 -3.59
CA THR A 27 -7.69 -2.14 -3.03
C THR A 27 -7.50 -2.21 -1.52
N GLU A 28 -8.45 -2.77 -0.78
CA GLU A 28 -8.31 -2.96 0.67
C GLU A 28 -7.14 -3.92 1.01
N ASP A 29 -7.00 -5.02 0.27
CA ASP A 29 -5.90 -5.96 0.41
C ASP A 29 -4.53 -5.32 0.09
N ASN A 30 -4.48 -4.50 -0.96
CA ASN A 30 -3.28 -3.76 -1.35
C ASN A 30 -2.86 -2.73 -0.29
N LEU A 31 -3.81 -1.97 0.28
CA LEU A 31 -3.52 -1.05 1.36
C LEU A 31 -3.02 -1.78 2.63
N ALA A 32 -3.60 -2.94 2.93
CA ALA A 32 -3.13 -3.78 4.03
C ALA A 32 -1.69 -4.28 3.78
N ASN A 33 -1.36 -4.65 2.54
CA ASN A 33 -0.02 -5.05 2.14
C ASN A 33 0.98 -3.88 2.21
N GLN A 34 0.61 -2.69 1.74
CA GLN A 34 1.41 -1.46 1.87
C GLN A 34 1.77 -1.21 3.35
N ARG A 35 0.78 -1.29 4.25
CA ARG A 35 1.01 -1.12 5.68
C ARG A 35 1.96 -2.19 6.24
N LYS A 36 1.79 -3.43 5.80
CA LYS A 36 2.62 -4.56 6.23
C LYS A 36 4.08 -4.38 5.78
N VAL A 37 4.32 -4.05 4.53
CA VAL A 37 5.68 -3.86 4.02
C VAL A 37 6.32 -2.61 4.59
N ALA A 38 5.56 -1.52 4.84
CA ALA A 38 6.09 -0.35 5.53
C ALA A 38 6.62 -0.68 6.94
N LYS A 39 5.88 -1.47 7.72
CA LYS A 39 6.35 -1.96 9.04
C LYS A 39 7.59 -2.85 8.92
N GLN A 40 7.65 -3.67 7.88
CA GLN A 40 8.80 -4.51 7.59
C GLN A 40 10.03 -3.68 7.24
N THR A 41 9.91 -2.68 6.36
CA THR A 41 10.98 -1.74 6.01
C THR A 41 11.51 -1.02 7.25
N ILE A 42 10.64 -0.47 8.10
CA ILE A 42 11.07 0.23 9.33
C ILE A 42 11.85 -0.70 10.27
N ARG A 43 11.40 -1.95 10.40
CA ARG A 43 12.05 -2.96 11.26
C ARG A 43 13.39 -3.41 10.70
N ASP A 44 13.44 -3.75 9.43
CA ASP A 44 14.61 -4.37 8.79
C ASP A 44 15.67 -3.32 8.41
N TYR A 45 15.26 -2.06 8.27
CA TYR A 45 16.11 -0.91 8.00
C TYR A 45 15.89 0.20 9.05
N PRO A 46 16.44 0.04 10.27
CA PRO A 46 16.23 0.98 11.38
C PRO A 46 17.13 2.22 11.26
N HIS A 47 17.10 2.90 10.12
CA HIS A 47 17.87 4.11 9.90
C HIS A 47 17.27 5.28 10.70
N PRO A 48 18.03 5.97 11.56
CA PRO A 48 17.49 7.03 12.43
C PRO A 48 16.99 8.26 11.65
N ALA A 49 17.49 8.46 10.42
CA ALA A 49 17.06 9.53 9.53
C ALA A 49 15.96 9.12 8.54
N LEU A 50 15.35 7.92 8.68
CA LEU A 50 14.17 7.57 7.86
C LEU A 50 12.98 8.42 8.32
N GLU A 51 12.50 9.29 7.43
CA GLU A 51 11.44 10.25 7.73
C GLU A 51 10.07 9.76 7.25
N SER A 52 10.01 9.21 6.03
CA SER A 52 8.75 8.78 5.44
C SER A 52 8.89 7.67 4.40
N ILE A 53 7.77 6.96 4.21
CA ILE A 53 7.56 5.97 3.14
C ILE A 53 6.32 6.42 2.38
N ARG A 54 6.45 6.73 1.09
CA ARG A 54 5.33 7.17 0.24
C ARG A 54 5.13 6.20 -0.89
N PHE A 55 4.05 5.42 -0.84
CA PHE A 55 3.67 4.53 -1.94
C PHE A 55 3.22 5.35 -3.15
N THR A 56 3.79 5.04 -4.31
CA THR A 56 3.48 5.68 -5.60
C THR A 56 2.65 4.78 -6.51
N SER A 57 2.44 3.53 -6.12
CA SER A 57 1.56 2.58 -6.78
C SER A 57 0.71 1.82 -5.76
N GLU A 58 -0.43 1.30 -6.20
CA GLU A 58 -1.31 0.47 -5.36
C GLU A 58 -0.64 -0.84 -4.95
N GLY A 59 0.26 -1.33 -5.80
CA GLY A 59 0.89 -2.63 -5.68
C GLY A 59 0.13 -3.73 -6.42
N HIS A 60 0.85 -4.79 -6.75
CA HIS A 60 0.31 -5.92 -7.49
C HIS A 60 1.17 -7.16 -7.26
N VAL A 61 0.62 -8.33 -7.63
CA VAL A 61 1.39 -9.57 -7.71
C VAL A 61 2.23 -9.54 -8.99
N ASN A 62 3.54 -9.66 -8.85
CA ASN A 62 4.49 -9.68 -9.95
C ASN A 62 4.58 -11.06 -10.62
N GLY A 63 5.41 -11.17 -11.67
CA GLY A 63 5.57 -12.42 -12.43
C GLY A 63 6.17 -13.59 -11.64
N ALA A 64 6.74 -13.35 -10.46
CA ALA A 64 7.24 -14.39 -9.55
C ALA A 64 6.19 -14.83 -8.51
N GLY A 65 5.00 -14.22 -8.52
CA GLY A 65 3.95 -14.50 -7.55
C GLY A 65 4.12 -13.77 -6.21
N ASP A 66 5.09 -12.85 -6.09
CA ASP A 66 5.23 -11.99 -4.92
C ASP A 66 4.48 -10.67 -5.12
N TRP A 67 3.98 -10.11 -4.02
CA TRP A 67 3.36 -8.79 -4.05
C TRP A 67 4.42 -7.71 -3.84
N ASN A 68 4.36 -6.65 -4.65
CA ASN A 68 5.20 -5.45 -4.46
C ASN A 68 4.47 -4.17 -4.86
N ALA A 69 4.98 -3.04 -4.36
CA ALA A 69 4.54 -1.70 -4.71
C ALA A 69 5.73 -0.75 -4.82
N ASP A 70 5.71 0.12 -5.82
CA ASP A 70 6.60 1.27 -5.91
C ASP A 70 6.36 2.24 -4.74
N ALA A 71 7.45 2.74 -4.16
CA ALA A 71 7.47 3.69 -3.08
C ALA A 71 8.68 4.63 -3.18
N VAL A 72 8.60 5.74 -2.46
CA VAL A 72 9.72 6.65 -2.22
C VAL A 72 10.02 6.68 -0.73
N LEU A 73 11.26 6.41 -0.36
CA LEU A 73 11.78 6.62 0.98
C LEU A 73 12.37 8.04 1.08
N MET A 74 12.03 8.78 2.12
CA MET A 74 12.70 10.04 2.47
C MET A 74 13.69 9.76 3.59
N ILE A 75 14.98 9.95 3.33
CA ILE A 75 16.05 9.72 4.30
C ILE A 75 16.96 10.94 4.32
N ASP A 76 17.06 11.62 5.46
CA ASP A 76 17.87 12.84 5.64
C ASP A 76 17.59 13.93 4.57
N GLY A 77 16.31 14.11 4.24
CA GLY A 77 15.86 15.04 3.20
C GLY A 77 16.08 14.60 1.74
N GLU A 78 16.58 13.39 1.50
CA GLU A 78 16.79 12.83 0.15
C GLU A 78 15.74 11.75 -0.18
N GLU A 79 15.27 11.74 -1.43
CA GLU A 79 14.30 10.76 -1.94
C GLU A 79 15.02 9.58 -2.62
N TYR A 80 14.61 8.35 -2.25
CA TYR A 80 15.10 7.09 -2.81
C TYR A 80 13.93 6.28 -3.36
N GLN A 81 14.00 5.86 -4.62
CA GLN A 81 12.97 5.05 -5.26
C GLN A 81 13.16 3.57 -4.95
N GLU A 82 12.10 2.97 -4.43
CA GLU A 82 12.10 1.58 -3.99
C GLU A 82 10.89 0.83 -4.54
N LEU A 83 11.11 -0.44 -4.86
CA LEU A 83 10.10 -1.46 -5.01
C LEU A 83 10.03 -2.23 -3.70
N LEU A 84 9.00 -2.00 -2.90
CA LEU A 84 8.82 -2.65 -1.61
C LEU A 84 7.90 -3.85 -1.74
N GLY A 85 8.40 -5.04 -1.40
CA GLY A 85 7.61 -6.27 -1.45
C GLY A 85 7.60 -7.04 -0.13
N ILE A 86 6.78 -8.10 -0.10
CA ILE A 86 6.66 -8.95 1.09
C ILE A 86 7.89 -9.85 1.21
N LEU A 87 8.33 -10.44 0.11
CA LEU A 87 9.48 -11.35 0.09
C LEU A 87 10.72 -10.69 -0.54
N LEU A 88 10.51 -9.85 -1.55
CA LEU A 88 11.58 -9.21 -2.31
C LEU A 88 11.40 -7.70 -2.35
N SER A 89 12.47 -6.98 -2.07
CA SER A 89 12.56 -5.53 -2.29
C SER A 89 13.78 -5.21 -3.15
N GLY A 90 13.78 -4.06 -3.81
CA GLY A 90 14.91 -3.55 -4.57
C GLY A 90 14.68 -2.11 -5.01
N GLY A 91 15.72 -1.39 -5.39
CA GLY A 91 15.60 0.03 -5.67
C GLY A 91 16.96 0.71 -5.72
N ASP A 92 16.96 1.98 -5.36
CA ASP A 92 18.16 2.80 -5.25
C ASP A 92 19.10 2.28 -4.15
N GLU A 93 20.37 2.71 -4.20
CA GLU A 93 21.31 2.43 -3.13
C GLU A 93 21.01 3.36 -1.94
N VAL A 94 20.23 2.87 -0.97
CA VAL A 94 19.94 3.59 0.28
C VAL A 94 21.16 3.63 1.22
N PRO A 95 21.36 4.71 2.00
CA PRO A 95 22.52 4.84 2.89
C PRO A 95 22.58 3.70 3.93
N SER A 96 23.77 3.21 4.26
CA SER A 96 23.89 2.14 5.27
C SER A 96 23.56 2.65 6.67
N VAL A 97 22.87 1.83 7.48
CA VAL A 97 22.71 2.11 8.92
C VAL A 97 24.08 2.02 9.61
N PRO A 98 24.54 3.05 10.34
CA PRO A 98 25.84 3.00 11.01
C PRO A 98 25.93 1.84 12.02
N PRO A 99 27.05 1.09 12.05
CA PRO A 99 27.23 0.00 12.99
C PRO A 99 27.18 0.52 14.44
N GLY A 100 26.40 -0.14 15.29
CA GLY A 100 26.18 0.31 16.68
C GLY A 100 25.10 1.39 16.84
N SER A 101 24.43 1.79 15.75
CA SER A 101 23.17 2.54 15.82
C SER A 101 22.10 1.66 16.49
N SER A 102 22.01 1.73 17.81
CA SER A 102 20.86 1.23 18.58
C SER A 102 19.75 2.27 18.67
N SER A 103 19.86 3.37 17.90
CA SER A 103 18.90 4.46 17.98
C SER A 103 17.59 3.94 17.40
N PRO A 104 16.50 3.89 18.19
CA PRO A 104 15.21 3.54 17.63
C PRO A 104 14.91 4.53 16.49
N HIS A 105 14.40 4.01 15.37
CA HIS A 105 13.88 4.87 14.32
C HIS A 105 12.91 5.87 14.94
N GLY A 106 13.01 7.13 14.49
CA GLY A 106 12.00 8.12 14.82
C GLY A 106 10.62 7.68 14.29
N PRO A 107 9.55 8.38 14.69
CA PRO A 107 8.25 8.16 14.06
C PRO A 107 8.35 8.35 12.54
N VAL A 108 7.96 7.32 11.77
CA VAL A 108 8.00 7.33 10.31
C VAL A 108 6.61 7.60 9.76
N LYS A 109 6.48 8.62 8.91
CA LYS A 109 5.21 8.90 8.22
C LYS A 109 5.04 7.94 7.04
N VAL A 110 3.94 7.20 7.00
CA VAL A 110 3.57 6.37 5.85
C VAL A 110 2.45 7.05 5.09
N ILE A 111 2.62 7.24 3.79
CA ILE A 111 1.62 7.78 2.86
C ILE A 111 1.25 6.66 1.89
N TYR A 112 -0.01 6.23 1.94
CA TYR A 112 -0.55 5.17 1.12
C TYR A 112 -0.89 5.67 -0.29
N SER A 113 -1.02 4.74 -1.23
CA SER A 113 -1.32 5.06 -2.63
C SER A 113 -2.70 5.70 -2.83
N ASP A 114 -3.62 5.50 -1.88
CA ASP A 114 -4.94 6.15 -1.88
C ASP A 114 -4.92 7.59 -1.32
N GLY A 115 -3.74 8.07 -0.91
CA GLY A 115 -3.52 9.40 -0.34
C GLY A 115 -3.76 9.49 1.17
N THR A 116 -4.20 8.41 1.83
CA THR A 116 -4.26 8.37 3.30
C THR A 116 -2.87 8.27 3.91
N SER A 117 -2.74 8.55 5.21
CA SER A 117 -1.45 8.47 5.89
C SER A 117 -1.58 8.10 7.36
N GLU A 118 -0.58 7.42 7.90
CA GLU A 118 -0.41 7.19 9.34
C GLU A 118 1.04 7.41 9.77
N VAL A 119 1.29 7.46 11.07
CA VAL A 119 2.64 7.52 11.64
C VAL A 119 2.91 6.20 12.36
N LEU A 120 3.97 5.51 11.97
CA LEU A 120 4.42 4.26 12.56
C LEU A 120 5.63 4.49 13.48
N LYS A 121 5.82 3.61 14.45
CA LYS A 121 6.90 3.63 15.44
C LYS A 121 7.43 2.22 15.67
#